data_AF-A0AAW7JYS4-F1
#
_entry.id   AF-A0AAW7JYS4-F1
#
_cell.length_a   1.000
_cell.length_b   1.000
_cell.length_c   1.000
_cell.angle_alpha   90.00
_cell.angle_beta   90.00
_cell.angle_gamma   90.00
#
_symmetry.space_group_name_H-M   'P 1'
#
loop_
_entity.id
_entity.type
_entity.pdbx_description
1 polymer ?
#
loop_
_entity_poly.entity_id
_entity_poly.type
_entity_poly.pdbx_seq_one_letter_code
_entity_poly.pdbx_strand_id
1 'polypeptide(L)'
;MSDANELISFIASMSGEGNLRVEENLGEGFVKLRVSEAERRQAKHDIQHVEDIVIEMLRNARDAGATKIYVATAKEERVRTLLFLDNGSGIPSDMHERIFDARVTSKLETMKMDQWGVHGRGMALFSIRQNAESAHVVTSAPGKGSAIRVVVDTDKLSERADQSTWPLAEKDDAGVFSCTRGPHNIIRSACEFALSELHGCDVFLGSPAEVAATLFSHASSSLDASTLLFVDDANQLPVIDRLGNAGDASDFMRVAKEIGIEVSERTAHRILAGTIKPVRSVSARLLRERTKAAPKQAGPVDLARDRRGLKIAHEDLSQFSRAVERDFNELASRYYLNLVNDPKIRVTRDRITITFDIGKEE
;
A
#
# COMPACT_ATOMS: atom_id res chain seq x y z
N MET A 1 -23.45 35.84 -31.00
CA MET A 1 -22.66 34.70 -30.49
C MET A 1 -21.18 34.77 -30.90
N SER A 2 -20.75 35.69 -31.79
CA SER A 2 -19.35 35.91 -32.16
C SER A 2 -18.56 36.73 -31.14
N ASP A 3 -19.15 37.80 -30.60
CA ASP A 3 -18.41 38.83 -29.86
C ASP A 3 -17.94 38.37 -28.48
N ALA A 4 -18.68 37.45 -27.84
CA ALA A 4 -18.27 36.84 -26.58
C ALA A 4 -17.03 35.96 -26.75
N ASN A 5 -16.93 35.23 -27.87
CA ASN A 5 -15.77 34.38 -28.16
C ASN A 5 -14.54 35.20 -28.57
N GLU A 6 -14.72 36.33 -29.26
CA GLU A 6 -13.64 37.27 -29.58
C GLU A 6 -13.13 38.00 -28.33
N LEU A 7 -14.01 38.37 -27.40
CA LEU A 7 -13.59 38.98 -26.15
C LEU A 7 -12.83 37.98 -25.25
N ILE A 8 -13.27 36.73 -25.22
CA ILE A 8 -12.59 35.63 -24.52
C ILE A 8 -11.22 35.36 -25.15
N SER A 9 -11.10 35.34 -26.48
CA SER A 9 -9.81 35.14 -27.16
C SER A 9 -8.86 36.33 -27.02
N PHE A 10 -9.38 37.55 -26.91
CA PHE A 10 -8.59 38.76 -26.63
C PHE A 10 -8.10 38.82 -25.18
N ILE A 11 -8.94 38.42 -24.21
CA ILE A 11 -8.52 38.31 -22.80
C ILE A 11 -7.50 37.17 -22.62
N ALA A 12 -7.62 36.09 -23.39
CA ALA A 12 -6.63 35.00 -23.49
C ALA A 12 -5.22 35.50 -23.80
N SER A 13 -5.14 36.35 -24.82
CA SER A 13 -3.88 36.80 -25.40
C SER A 13 -3.18 37.85 -24.54
N MET A 14 -3.95 38.56 -23.68
CA MET A 14 -3.43 39.54 -22.73
C MET A 14 -3.10 38.96 -21.34
N SER A 15 -3.74 37.85 -20.93
CA SER A 15 -3.70 37.37 -19.54
C SER A 15 -2.98 36.04 -19.31
N GLY A 16 -2.36 35.47 -20.36
CA GLY A 16 -1.81 34.12 -20.33
C GLY A 16 -2.90 33.04 -20.40
N GLU A 17 -2.68 32.00 -21.18
CA GLU A 17 -3.67 30.92 -21.44
C GLU A 17 -4.21 30.24 -20.17
N GLY A 18 -3.48 30.30 -19.05
CA GLY A 18 -3.88 29.74 -17.76
C GLY A 18 -5.16 30.35 -17.17
N ASN A 19 -5.42 31.66 -17.37
CA ASN A 19 -6.56 32.35 -16.75
C ASN A 19 -7.92 31.99 -17.38
N LEU A 20 -7.94 31.53 -18.63
CA LEU A 20 -9.18 31.12 -19.30
C LEU A 20 -9.74 29.78 -18.82
N ARG A 21 -8.88 28.94 -18.26
CA ARG A 21 -9.23 27.61 -17.76
C ARG A 21 -9.76 27.64 -16.33
N VAL A 22 -9.61 28.76 -15.60
CA VAL A 22 -10.07 28.90 -14.22
C VAL A 22 -11.52 29.39 -14.19
N GLU A 23 -12.40 28.63 -13.55
CA GLU A 23 -13.76 29.07 -13.20
C GLU A 23 -13.75 29.88 -11.91
N GLU A 24 -13.08 29.36 -10.89
CA GLU A 24 -13.05 29.90 -9.53
C GLU A 24 -11.65 29.72 -8.95
N ASN A 25 -11.09 30.77 -8.35
CA ASN A 25 -9.85 30.67 -7.57
C ASN A 25 -10.22 30.40 -6.11
N LEU A 26 -9.70 29.31 -5.56
CA LEU A 26 -10.07 28.83 -4.23
C LEU A 26 -9.10 29.28 -3.14
N GLY A 27 -7.99 29.93 -3.53
CA GLY A 27 -6.90 30.27 -2.62
C GLY A 27 -5.83 29.18 -2.52
N GLU A 28 -4.68 29.52 -1.95
CA GLU A 28 -3.56 28.59 -1.64
C GLU A 28 -3.11 27.70 -2.81
N GLY A 29 -3.21 28.22 -4.04
CA GLY A 29 -2.84 27.51 -5.27
C GLY A 29 -3.89 26.54 -5.81
N PHE A 30 -5.04 26.42 -5.14
CA PHE A 30 -6.17 25.63 -5.62
C PHE A 30 -7.11 26.45 -6.50
N VAL A 31 -7.57 25.83 -7.57
CA VAL A 31 -8.55 26.40 -8.48
C VAL A 31 -9.58 25.37 -8.88
N LYS A 32 -10.73 25.84 -9.33
CA LYS A 32 -11.74 25.05 -10.01
C LYS A 32 -11.63 25.31 -11.51
N LEU A 33 -11.40 24.27 -12.30
CA LEU A 33 -11.24 24.41 -13.75
C LEU A 33 -12.58 24.47 -14.48
N ARG A 34 -12.64 25.21 -15.59
CA ARG A 34 -13.73 25.17 -16.59
C ARG A 34 -13.55 23.93 -17.46
N VAL A 35 -14.49 22.99 -17.36
CA VAL A 35 -14.46 21.72 -18.10
C VAL A 35 -15.87 21.37 -18.56
N SER A 36 -16.00 20.67 -19.70
CA SER A 36 -17.29 20.22 -20.22
C SER A 36 -18.00 19.22 -19.30
N GLU A 37 -19.34 19.21 -19.32
CA GLU A 37 -20.15 18.23 -18.58
C GLU A 37 -19.85 16.79 -19.00
N ALA A 38 -19.43 16.58 -20.25
CA ALA A 38 -19.03 15.28 -20.78
C ALA A 38 -17.83 14.70 -20.01
N GLU A 39 -16.82 15.51 -19.68
CA GLU A 39 -15.67 15.06 -18.88
C GLU A 39 -16.06 14.73 -17.43
N ARG A 40 -17.07 15.42 -16.88
CA ARG A 40 -17.61 15.08 -15.55
C ARG A 40 -18.26 13.71 -15.53
N ARG A 41 -19.00 13.35 -16.59
CA ARG A 41 -19.62 12.02 -16.74
C ARG A 41 -18.56 10.95 -16.99
N GLN A 42 -17.54 11.26 -17.78
CA GLN A 42 -16.41 10.36 -18.03
C GLN A 42 -15.66 10.01 -16.75
N ALA A 43 -15.43 10.99 -15.87
CA ALA A 43 -14.67 10.79 -14.64
C ALA A 43 -15.23 9.66 -13.76
N LYS A 44 -16.56 9.50 -13.67
CA LYS A 44 -17.15 8.40 -12.90
C LYS A 44 -16.71 7.02 -13.40
N HIS A 45 -16.48 6.88 -14.70
CA HIS A 45 -16.04 5.65 -15.34
C HIS A 45 -14.53 5.41 -15.30
N ASP A 46 -13.75 6.37 -14.77
CA ASP A 46 -12.29 6.24 -14.64
C ASP A 46 -11.91 5.32 -13.46
N ILE A 47 -12.79 5.17 -12.46
CA ILE A 47 -12.63 4.22 -11.35
C ILE A 47 -13.58 3.06 -11.58
N GLN A 48 -13.05 1.91 -12.00
CA GLN A 48 -13.83 0.71 -12.27
C GLN A 48 -13.59 -0.39 -11.24
N HIS A 49 -12.41 -0.36 -10.61
CA HIS A 49 -12.01 -1.31 -9.59
C HIS A 49 -11.28 -0.60 -8.45
N VAL A 50 -11.17 -1.28 -7.30
CA VAL A 50 -10.46 -0.77 -6.12
C VAL A 50 -9.00 -0.43 -6.44
N GLU A 51 -8.37 -1.18 -7.34
CA GLU A 51 -7.00 -0.97 -7.80
C GLU A 51 -6.80 0.40 -8.47
N ASP A 52 -7.82 0.93 -9.15
CA ASP A 52 -7.75 2.22 -9.84
C ASP A 52 -7.65 3.36 -8.81
N ILE A 53 -8.33 3.24 -7.65
CA ILE A 53 -8.21 4.17 -6.53
C ILE A 53 -6.77 4.22 -6.02
N VAL A 54 -6.13 3.05 -5.86
CA VAL A 54 -4.77 2.96 -5.34
C VAL A 54 -3.79 3.67 -6.26
N ILE A 55 -3.88 3.45 -7.58
CA ILE A 55 -3.02 4.13 -8.56
C ILE A 55 -3.23 5.65 -8.52
N GLU A 56 -4.48 6.13 -8.56
CA GLU A 56 -4.76 7.57 -8.54
C GLU A 56 -4.27 8.24 -7.25
N MET A 57 -4.42 7.59 -6.10
CA MET A 57 -3.92 8.10 -4.83
C MET A 57 -2.39 8.14 -4.77
N LEU A 58 -1.70 7.11 -5.29
CA LEU A 58 -0.25 7.09 -5.38
C LEU A 58 0.28 8.18 -6.33
N ARG A 59 -0.36 8.38 -7.48
CA ARG A 59 -0.03 9.46 -8.43
C ARG A 59 -0.21 10.83 -7.79
N ASN A 60 -1.29 11.04 -7.04
CA ASN A 60 -1.53 12.30 -6.33
C ASN A 60 -0.45 12.59 -5.28
N ALA A 61 -0.06 11.59 -4.48
CA ALA A 61 1.00 11.74 -3.50
C ALA A 61 2.36 12.05 -4.14
N ARG A 62 2.75 11.35 -5.21
CA ARG A 62 3.97 11.65 -5.98
C ARG A 62 3.94 13.07 -6.52
N ASP A 63 2.84 13.48 -7.13
CA ASP A 63 2.73 14.81 -7.71
C ASP A 63 2.74 15.92 -6.63
N ALA A 64 2.36 15.59 -5.39
CA ALA A 64 2.53 16.46 -4.22
C ALA A 64 3.97 16.46 -3.67
N GLY A 65 4.91 15.77 -4.34
CA GLY A 65 6.31 15.69 -3.95
C GLY A 65 6.61 14.67 -2.84
N ALA A 66 5.70 13.74 -2.56
CA ALA A 66 5.94 12.71 -1.55
C ALA A 66 7.10 11.79 -1.94
N THR A 67 8.03 11.58 -1.02
CA THR A 67 9.13 10.62 -1.16
C THR A 67 8.85 9.30 -0.45
N LYS A 68 7.89 9.29 0.47
CA LYS A 68 7.42 8.10 1.19
C LYS A 68 5.90 8.08 1.20
N ILE A 69 5.31 6.96 0.76
CA ILE A 69 3.87 6.73 0.80
C ILE A 69 3.60 5.43 1.52
N TYR A 70 2.66 5.45 2.46
CA TYR A 70 2.21 4.30 3.23
C TYR A 70 0.76 4.03 2.89
N VAL A 71 0.47 2.79 2.52
CA VAL A 71 -0.86 2.32 2.16
C VAL A 71 -1.25 1.23 3.16
N ALA A 72 -2.15 1.57 4.07
CA ALA A 72 -2.80 0.60 4.94
C ALA A 72 -4.07 0.09 4.27
N THR A 73 -4.20 -1.22 4.15
CA THR A 73 -5.37 -1.88 3.57
C THR A 73 -5.96 -2.89 4.55
N ALA A 74 -7.27 -2.85 4.71
CA ALA A 74 -8.04 -3.81 5.50
C ALA A 74 -9.34 -4.14 4.77
N LYS A 75 -9.81 -5.38 4.91
CA LYS A 75 -11.12 -5.79 4.41
C LYS A 75 -11.85 -6.58 5.47
N GLU A 76 -13.07 -6.14 5.73
CA GLU A 76 -14.02 -6.78 6.62
C GLU A 76 -15.28 -7.05 5.79
N GLU A 77 -15.54 -8.33 5.50
CA GLU A 77 -16.59 -8.75 4.57
C GLU A 77 -16.49 -8.04 3.21
N ARG A 78 -17.49 -7.23 2.85
CA ARG A 78 -17.54 -6.42 1.63
C ARG A 78 -16.94 -5.02 1.80
N VAL A 79 -16.55 -4.62 3.00
CA VAL A 79 -16.01 -3.29 3.26
C VAL A 79 -14.50 -3.31 3.15
N ARG A 80 -13.96 -2.64 2.12
CA ARG A 80 -12.52 -2.42 1.96
C ARG A 80 -12.19 -1.01 2.42
N THR A 81 -11.28 -0.91 3.38
CA THR A 81 -10.72 0.36 3.86
C THR A 81 -9.30 0.52 3.34
N LEU A 82 -9.05 1.66 2.70
CA LEU A 82 -7.74 2.10 2.25
C LEU A 82 -7.38 3.39 2.98
N LEU A 83 -6.19 3.45 3.54
CA LEU A 83 -5.64 4.66 4.15
C LEU A 83 -4.28 4.94 3.51
N PHE A 84 -4.16 6.12 2.95
CA PHE A 84 -2.96 6.61 2.29
C PHE A 84 -2.34 7.67 3.19
N LEU A 85 -1.09 7.48 3.61
CA LEU A 85 -0.31 8.49 4.32
C LEU A 85 0.92 8.85 3.50
N ASP A 86 1.23 10.13 3.38
CA ASP A 86 2.38 10.61 2.62
C ASP A 86 3.07 11.79 3.33
N ASN A 87 4.27 12.13 2.86
CA ASN A 87 5.05 13.27 3.32
C ASN A 87 5.17 14.39 2.27
N GLY A 88 4.19 14.51 1.37
CA GLY A 88 4.15 15.54 0.35
C GLY A 88 3.82 16.93 0.90
N SER A 89 3.41 17.83 0.01
CA SER A 89 3.10 19.23 0.33
C SER A 89 1.96 19.42 1.32
N GLY A 90 1.12 18.41 1.52
CA GLY A 90 -0.09 18.50 2.33
C GLY A 90 -1.16 19.41 1.72
N ILE A 91 -2.28 19.49 2.42
CA ILE A 91 -3.54 20.13 2.03
C ILE A 91 -4.00 21.05 3.17
N PRO A 92 -4.34 22.33 2.87
CA PRO A 92 -4.93 23.29 3.81
C PRO A 92 -6.28 22.85 4.38
N SER A 93 -6.59 23.24 5.63
CA SER A 93 -7.80 22.75 6.34
C SER A 93 -9.12 23.10 5.66
N ASP A 94 -9.23 24.30 5.09
CA ASP A 94 -10.40 24.76 4.34
C ASP A 94 -10.60 24.01 3.00
N MET A 95 -9.54 23.37 2.51
CA MET A 95 -9.55 22.58 1.29
C MET A 95 -9.85 21.09 1.52
N HIS A 96 -9.86 20.59 2.76
CA HIS A 96 -10.03 19.15 3.05
C HIS A 96 -11.28 18.53 2.42
N GLU A 97 -12.40 19.24 2.40
CA GLU A 97 -13.61 18.78 1.71
C GLU A 97 -13.60 19.13 0.21
N ARG A 98 -13.11 20.32 -0.13
CA ARG A 98 -13.20 20.90 -1.47
C ARG A 98 -12.35 20.18 -2.51
N ILE A 99 -11.25 19.55 -2.13
CA ILE A 99 -10.41 18.79 -3.08
C ILE A 99 -11.14 17.63 -3.75
N PHE A 100 -12.26 17.18 -3.18
CA PHE A 100 -13.10 16.13 -3.76
C PHE A 100 -14.21 16.69 -4.66
N ASP A 101 -14.37 18.02 -4.76
CA ASP A 101 -15.29 18.61 -5.70
C ASP A 101 -14.77 18.45 -7.12
N ALA A 102 -15.71 18.29 -8.07
CA ALA A 102 -15.34 18.16 -9.47
C ALA A 102 -14.53 19.38 -9.94
N ARG A 103 -13.41 19.10 -10.62
CA ARG A 103 -12.55 20.07 -11.32
C ARG A 103 -11.67 20.88 -10.39
N VAL A 104 -11.63 20.56 -9.10
CA VAL A 104 -10.71 21.18 -8.15
C VAL A 104 -9.32 20.59 -8.32
N THR A 105 -8.33 21.46 -8.52
CA THR A 105 -6.93 21.07 -8.72
C THR A 105 -6.00 22.18 -8.25
N SER A 106 -4.80 21.80 -7.82
CA SER A 106 -3.67 22.72 -7.64
C SER A 106 -2.72 22.75 -8.85
N LYS A 107 -3.07 22.03 -9.93
CA LYS A 107 -2.21 21.81 -11.11
C LYS A 107 -2.81 22.49 -12.34
N LEU A 108 -2.58 23.80 -12.47
CA LEU A 108 -3.10 24.62 -13.56
C LEU A 108 -2.41 24.37 -14.92
N GLU A 109 -1.10 24.12 -14.90
CA GLU A 109 -0.27 24.12 -16.12
C GLU A 109 0.24 22.73 -16.52
N THR A 110 -0.04 21.68 -15.74
CA THR A 110 0.57 20.35 -15.90
C THR A 110 -0.47 19.27 -16.15
N MET A 111 -1.03 19.25 -17.36
CA MET A 111 -1.63 18.02 -17.89
C MET A 111 -0.48 17.06 -18.22
N LYS A 112 -0.31 16.04 -17.39
CA LYS A 112 0.73 15.01 -17.57
C LYS A 112 0.09 13.73 -18.09
N MET A 113 0.78 13.07 -19.01
CA MET A 113 0.43 11.74 -19.49
C MET A 113 1.52 10.79 -19.01
N ASP A 114 1.13 9.78 -18.25
CA ASP A 114 2.00 8.68 -17.87
C ASP A 114 1.42 7.35 -18.37
N GLN A 115 2.01 6.22 -17.98
CA GLN A 115 1.57 4.89 -18.40
C GLN A 115 0.15 4.52 -17.91
N TRP A 116 -0.40 5.25 -16.94
CA TRP A 116 -1.78 5.07 -16.44
C TRP A 116 -2.75 6.08 -17.05
N GLY A 117 -2.30 6.87 -18.04
CA GLY A 117 -3.12 7.81 -18.78
C GLY A 117 -2.95 9.25 -18.35
N VAL A 118 -3.95 10.08 -18.62
CA VAL A 118 -3.91 11.52 -18.38
C VAL A 118 -4.29 11.84 -16.94
N HIS A 119 -3.51 12.68 -16.27
CA HIS A 119 -3.86 13.23 -14.96
C HIS A 119 -3.59 14.74 -14.89
N GLY A 120 -4.09 15.39 -13.83
CA GLY A 120 -3.96 16.85 -13.61
C GLY A 120 -5.23 17.66 -13.87
N ARG A 121 -6.34 17.02 -14.26
CA ARG A 121 -7.63 17.71 -14.57
C ARG A 121 -8.53 17.98 -13.35
N GLY A 122 -8.12 17.60 -12.15
CA GLY A 122 -8.93 17.76 -10.94
C GLY A 122 -10.16 16.83 -10.86
N MET A 123 -10.07 15.65 -11.47
CA MET A 123 -11.19 14.69 -11.54
C MET A 123 -10.97 13.40 -10.73
N ALA A 124 -9.72 13.05 -10.40
CA ALA A 124 -9.38 11.79 -9.73
C ALA A 124 -10.06 11.66 -8.36
N LEU A 125 -9.85 12.61 -7.45
CA LEU A 125 -10.45 12.59 -6.10
C LEU A 125 -11.97 12.67 -6.15
N PHE A 126 -12.52 13.48 -7.08
CA PHE A 126 -13.97 13.51 -7.32
C PHE A 126 -14.50 12.14 -7.75
N SER A 127 -13.85 11.46 -8.70
CA SER A 127 -14.25 10.13 -9.15
C SER A 127 -14.19 9.09 -8.04
N ILE A 128 -13.14 9.12 -7.23
CA ILE A 128 -13.02 8.27 -6.04
C ILE A 128 -14.20 8.51 -5.11
N ARG A 129 -14.54 9.77 -4.79
CA ARG A 129 -15.68 10.11 -3.91
C ARG A 129 -17.03 9.69 -4.49
N GLN A 130 -17.18 9.61 -5.82
CA GLN A 130 -18.42 9.14 -6.46
C GLN A 130 -18.58 7.62 -6.46
N ASN A 131 -17.48 6.87 -6.34
CA ASN A 131 -17.48 5.40 -6.41
C ASN A 131 -17.22 4.73 -5.04
N ALA A 132 -16.83 5.51 -4.02
CA ALA A 132 -16.62 5.05 -2.65
C ALA A 132 -17.84 5.29 -1.75
N GLU A 133 -17.96 4.51 -0.66
CA GLU A 133 -18.91 4.81 0.42
C GLU A 133 -18.50 6.07 1.17
N SER A 134 -17.18 6.27 1.36
CA SER A 134 -16.64 7.53 1.84
C SER A 134 -15.21 7.75 1.34
N ALA A 135 -14.86 9.02 1.12
CA ALA A 135 -13.49 9.46 0.83
C ALA A 135 -13.29 10.83 1.48
N HIS A 136 -12.33 10.93 2.41
CA HIS A 136 -12.08 12.17 3.15
C HIS A 136 -10.63 12.27 3.61
N VAL A 137 -10.18 13.51 3.81
CA VAL A 137 -8.91 13.79 4.49
C VAL A 137 -9.10 13.52 5.98
N VAL A 138 -8.28 12.65 6.57
CA VAL A 138 -8.29 12.40 8.02
C VAL A 138 -7.51 13.48 8.74
N THR A 139 -6.30 13.77 8.27
CA THR A 139 -5.48 14.87 8.77
C THR A 139 -4.48 15.28 7.71
N SER A 140 -4.20 16.58 7.63
CA SER A 140 -3.28 17.15 6.67
C SER A 140 -3.05 18.62 7.02
N ALA A 141 -1.86 19.12 6.73
CA ALA A 141 -1.55 20.54 6.80
C ALA A 141 -0.45 20.89 5.79
N PRO A 142 -0.35 22.15 5.34
CA PRO A 142 0.72 22.59 4.45
C PRO A 142 2.11 22.22 5.00
N GLY A 143 2.90 21.55 4.17
CA GLY A 143 4.26 21.06 4.50
C GLY A 143 4.32 19.88 5.46
N LYS A 144 3.19 19.25 5.82
CA LYS A 144 3.14 18.12 6.77
C LYS A 144 2.77 16.78 6.13
N GLY A 145 2.51 16.75 4.83
CA GLY A 145 1.93 15.60 4.15
C GLY A 145 0.44 15.43 4.44
N SER A 146 -0.11 14.28 4.07
CA SER A 146 -1.54 14.00 4.22
C SER A 146 -1.82 12.57 4.69
N ALA A 147 -2.97 12.38 5.35
CA ALA A 147 -3.61 11.10 5.57
C ALA A 147 -5.02 11.15 4.98
N ILE A 148 -5.30 10.31 3.98
CA ILE A 148 -6.58 10.26 3.28
C ILE A 148 -7.15 8.85 3.39
N ARG A 149 -8.40 8.75 3.83
CA ARG A 149 -9.10 7.48 4.01
C ARG A 149 -10.18 7.34 2.94
N VAL A 150 -10.22 6.17 2.32
CA VAL A 150 -11.23 5.77 1.35
C VAL A 150 -11.83 4.44 1.80
N VAL A 151 -13.15 4.39 1.89
CA VAL A 151 -13.92 3.18 2.24
C VAL A 151 -14.80 2.82 1.07
N VAL A 152 -14.71 1.59 0.59
CA VAL A 152 -15.47 1.09 -0.56
C VAL A 152 -16.23 -0.17 -0.21
N ASP A 153 -17.42 -0.29 -0.79
CA ASP A 153 -18.21 -1.51 -0.80
C ASP A 153 -17.82 -2.35 -2.03
N THR A 154 -17.20 -3.50 -1.81
CA THR A 154 -16.66 -4.34 -2.88
C THR A 154 -17.74 -5.01 -3.72
N ASP A 155 -19.00 -4.97 -3.29
CA ASP A 155 -20.14 -5.41 -4.12
C ASP A 155 -20.52 -4.34 -5.17
N LYS A 156 -20.25 -3.06 -4.89
CA LYS A 156 -20.49 -1.94 -5.80
C LYS A 156 -19.26 -1.63 -6.66
N LEU A 157 -18.08 -1.68 -6.07
CA LEU A 157 -16.80 -1.49 -6.74
C LEU A 157 -15.91 -2.72 -6.55
N SER A 158 -15.93 -3.61 -7.55
CA SER A 158 -15.26 -4.90 -7.45
C SER A 158 -13.74 -4.81 -7.34
N GLU A 159 -13.14 -5.82 -6.74
CA GLU A 159 -11.71 -6.09 -6.77
C GLU A 159 -11.40 -7.02 -7.95
N ARG A 160 -10.32 -6.75 -8.70
CA ARG A 160 -10.01 -7.52 -9.93
C ARG A 160 -9.61 -8.98 -9.65
N ALA A 161 -8.93 -9.22 -8.54
CA ALA A 161 -8.35 -10.51 -8.21
C ALA A 161 -8.16 -10.66 -6.69
N ASP A 162 -7.50 -11.74 -6.27
CA ASP A 162 -7.12 -11.91 -4.88
C ASP A 162 -6.15 -10.80 -4.43
N GLN A 163 -6.31 -10.30 -3.22
CA GLN A 163 -5.55 -9.15 -2.70
C GLN A 163 -4.35 -9.55 -1.84
N SER A 164 -3.86 -10.79 -1.99
CA SER A 164 -2.81 -11.36 -1.12
C SER A 164 -1.58 -11.84 -1.88
N THR A 165 -1.74 -12.23 -3.15
CA THR A 165 -0.66 -12.75 -3.98
C THR A 165 0.20 -11.61 -4.52
N TRP A 166 1.52 -11.77 -4.42
CA TRP A 166 2.48 -10.81 -4.96
C TRP A 166 2.76 -11.08 -6.45
N PRO A 167 2.94 -10.03 -7.27
CA PRO A 167 3.40 -10.20 -8.63
C PRO A 167 4.88 -10.60 -8.67
N LEU A 168 5.32 -11.10 -9.82
CA LEU A 168 6.75 -11.28 -10.12
C LEU A 168 7.22 -10.16 -11.05
N ALA A 169 8.37 -9.57 -10.71
CA ALA A 169 9.02 -8.58 -11.55
C ALA A 169 10.24 -9.17 -12.27
N GLU A 170 10.32 -8.91 -13.57
CA GLU A 170 11.42 -9.31 -14.42
C GLU A 170 12.03 -8.07 -15.09
N LYS A 171 13.28 -8.19 -15.51
CA LYS A 171 13.90 -7.16 -16.35
C LYS A 171 13.56 -7.47 -17.79
N ASP A 172 13.17 -6.44 -18.53
CA ASP A 172 13.10 -6.51 -19.99
C ASP A 172 14.51 -6.47 -20.63
N ASP A 173 14.55 -6.54 -21.95
CA ASP A 173 15.79 -6.51 -22.74
C ASP A 173 16.56 -5.18 -22.57
N ALA A 174 15.88 -4.11 -22.15
CA ALA A 174 16.46 -2.80 -21.85
C ALA A 174 16.95 -2.69 -20.39
N GLY A 175 16.75 -3.73 -19.57
CA GLY A 175 17.15 -3.78 -18.17
C GLY A 175 16.19 -3.10 -17.20
N VAL A 176 15.01 -2.67 -17.67
CA VAL A 176 13.95 -2.01 -16.89
C VAL A 176 13.09 -3.07 -16.23
N PHE A 177 12.74 -2.86 -14.96
CA PHE A 177 11.89 -3.78 -14.22
C PHE A 177 10.42 -3.55 -14.54
N SER A 178 9.68 -4.62 -14.80
CA SER A 178 8.23 -4.60 -14.95
C SER A 178 7.59 -5.83 -14.29
N CYS A 179 6.34 -5.71 -13.85
CA CYS A 179 5.58 -6.85 -13.33
C CYS A 179 5.08 -7.70 -14.51
N THR A 180 5.64 -8.90 -14.68
CA THR A 180 5.30 -9.78 -15.84
C THR A 180 4.29 -10.86 -15.48
N ARG A 181 4.22 -11.29 -14.21
CA ARG A 181 3.30 -12.34 -13.75
C ARG A 181 2.59 -11.97 -12.46
N GLY A 182 1.52 -12.69 -12.17
CA GLY A 182 0.71 -12.54 -10.97
C GLY A 182 -0.58 -11.74 -11.23
N PRO A 183 -1.52 -11.79 -10.29
CA PRO A 183 -2.84 -11.17 -10.44
C PRO A 183 -2.75 -9.65 -10.52
N HIS A 184 -3.67 -9.05 -11.26
CA HIS A 184 -3.90 -7.60 -11.22
C HIS A 184 -4.69 -7.27 -9.96
N ASN A 185 -3.96 -6.98 -8.88
CA ASN A 185 -4.52 -6.66 -7.57
C ASN A 185 -3.85 -5.40 -7.00
N ILE A 186 -4.27 -4.95 -5.81
CA ILE A 186 -3.74 -3.76 -5.12
C ILE A 186 -2.21 -3.85 -4.95
N ILE A 187 -1.71 -5.03 -4.62
CA ILE A 187 -0.27 -5.26 -4.44
C ILE A 187 0.46 -5.00 -5.76
N ARG A 188 -0.05 -5.54 -6.87
CA ARG A 188 0.51 -5.33 -8.19
C ARG A 188 0.45 -3.87 -8.62
N SER A 189 -0.66 -3.18 -8.39
CA SER A 189 -0.76 -1.74 -8.65
C SER A 189 0.31 -0.94 -7.90
N ALA A 190 0.52 -1.23 -6.61
CA ALA A 190 1.58 -0.60 -5.83
C ALA A 190 2.98 -0.98 -6.33
N CYS A 191 3.20 -2.23 -6.77
CA CYS A 191 4.46 -2.70 -7.36
C CYS A 191 4.77 -1.99 -8.68
N GLU A 192 3.82 -1.93 -9.60
CA GLU A 192 3.98 -1.27 -10.91
C GLU A 192 4.30 0.21 -10.72
N PHE A 193 3.63 0.87 -9.77
CA PHE A 193 3.96 2.24 -9.38
C PHE A 193 5.36 2.38 -8.80
N ALA A 194 5.72 1.55 -7.82
CA ALA A 194 7.04 1.62 -7.18
C ALA A 194 8.20 1.29 -8.14
N LEU A 195 7.95 0.49 -9.18
CA LEU A 195 8.93 0.19 -10.22
C LEU A 195 9.11 1.33 -11.22
N SER A 196 8.05 2.09 -11.54
CA SER A 196 8.19 3.24 -12.44
C SER A 196 8.86 4.44 -11.76
N GLU A 197 8.60 4.62 -10.47
CA GLU A 197 9.15 5.70 -9.66
C GLU A 197 10.46 5.29 -8.97
N LEU A 198 11.15 4.25 -9.48
CA LEU A 198 12.36 3.69 -8.89
C LEU A 198 13.33 4.81 -8.49
N HIS A 199 13.65 4.90 -7.19
CA HIS A 199 14.52 5.92 -6.57
C HIS A 199 13.92 7.32 -6.31
N GLY A 200 12.70 7.61 -6.76
CA GLY A 200 11.99 8.87 -6.51
C GLY A 200 10.99 8.82 -5.35
N CYS A 201 10.31 7.68 -5.18
CA CYS A 201 9.26 7.53 -4.17
C CYS A 201 9.16 6.09 -3.64
N ASP A 202 9.29 5.91 -2.33
CA ASP A 202 9.14 4.60 -1.67
C ASP A 202 7.69 4.37 -1.24
N VAL A 203 7.10 3.26 -1.69
CA VAL A 203 5.75 2.83 -1.28
C VAL A 203 5.85 1.68 -0.27
N PHE A 204 5.11 1.77 0.82
CA PHE A 204 4.97 0.75 1.86
C PHE A 204 3.52 0.28 1.90
N LEU A 205 3.27 -1.02 1.73
CA LEU A 205 1.92 -1.59 1.69
C LEU A 205 1.78 -2.67 2.76
N GLY A 206 0.73 -2.61 3.57
CA GLY A 206 0.46 -3.61 4.60
C GLY A 206 -0.89 -3.43 5.30
N SER A 207 -1.11 -4.23 6.34
CA SER A 207 -2.24 -4.05 7.26
C SER A 207 -2.08 -2.76 8.08
N PRO A 208 -3.16 -2.23 8.70
CA PRO A 208 -3.07 -1.06 9.57
C PRO A 208 -2.02 -1.20 10.69
N ALA A 209 -1.91 -2.39 11.28
CA ALA A 209 -0.91 -2.68 12.32
C ALA A 209 0.53 -2.68 11.78
N GLU A 210 0.75 -3.23 10.59
CA GLU A 210 2.07 -3.25 9.94
C GLU A 210 2.49 -1.84 9.50
N VAL A 211 1.56 -1.05 8.96
CA VAL A 211 1.83 0.34 8.58
C VAL A 211 2.12 1.19 9.81
N ALA A 212 1.34 1.05 10.89
CA ALA A 212 1.62 1.74 12.15
C ALA A 212 3.00 1.38 12.73
N ALA A 213 3.38 0.09 12.69
CA ALA A 213 4.72 -0.34 13.10
C ALA A 213 5.83 0.27 12.24
N THR A 214 5.57 0.41 10.95
CA THR A 214 6.53 0.99 9.99
C THR A 214 6.70 2.49 10.21
N LEU A 215 5.59 3.22 10.36
CA LEU A 215 5.59 4.64 10.69
C LEU A 215 6.32 4.90 12.02
N PHE A 216 6.00 4.14 13.07
CA PHE A 216 6.66 4.25 14.37
C PHE A 216 8.18 4.00 14.28
N SER A 217 8.58 2.94 13.58
CA SER A 217 10.00 2.62 13.39
C SER A 217 10.74 3.68 12.58
N HIS A 218 10.11 4.25 11.55
CA HIS A 218 10.72 5.30 10.74
C HIS A 218 10.83 6.62 11.53
N ALA A 219 9.77 7.01 12.24
CA ALA A 219 9.74 8.20 13.09
C ALA A 219 10.79 8.13 14.20
N SER A 220 10.93 6.97 14.85
CA SER A 220 11.95 6.74 15.89
C SER A 220 13.39 6.81 15.35
N SER A 221 13.58 6.63 14.04
CA SER A 221 14.90 6.71 13.39
C SER A 221 15.19 8.09 12.82
N SER A 222 14.15 8.87 12.50
CA SER A 222 14.27 10.21 11.88
C SER A 222 14.25 11.34 12.91
N LEU A 223 13.50 11.20 13.99
CA LEU A 223 13.35 12.22 15.03
C LEU A 223 14.49 12.11 16.04
N ASP A 224 15.20 13.21 16.25
CA ASP A 224 16.16 13.30 17.35
C ASP A 224 15.42 13.33 18.68
N ALA A 225 15.96 12.65 19.70
CA ALA A 225 15.37 12.59 21.04
C ALA A 225 15.19 13.99 21.64
N SER A 226 16.07 14.93 21.28
CA SER A 226 15.95 16.34 21.66
C SER A 226 14.69 17.01 21.09
N THR A 227 14.31 16.67 19.85
CA THR A 227 13.16 17.27 19.17
C THR A 227 11.85 16.80 19.79
N LEU A 228 11.77 15.51 20.14
CA LEU A 228 10.59 14.94 20.81
C LEU A 228 10.33 15.54 22.20
N LEU A 229 11.39 15.93 22.93
CA LEU A 229 11.26 16.53 24.27
C LEU A 229 10.58 17.91 24.28
N PHE A 230 10.53 18.60 23.13
CA PHE A 230 9.93 19.94 23.00
C PHE A 230 8.63 19.94 22.19
N VAL A 231 8.12 18.77 21.78
CA VAL A 231 6.88 18.64 21.02
C VAL A 231 5.73 18.35 21.98
N ASP A 232 5.03 19.41 22.39
CA ASP A 232 3.85 19.31 23.24
C ASP A 232 2.62 18.78 22.48
N ASP A 233 2.60 18.93 21.14
CA ASP A 233 1.51 18.49 20.27
C ASP A 233 2.05 17.75 19.04
N ALA A 234 1.62 16.50 18.86
CA ALA A 234 1.96 15.66 17.73
C ALA A 234 1.57 16.29 16.37
N ASN A 235 0.60 17.19 16.32
CA ASN A 235 0.20 17.87 15.08
C ASN A 235 1.27 18.81 14.52
N GLN A 236 2.28 19.19 15.33
CA GLN A 236 3.43 19.93 14.86
C GLN A 236 4.37 19.09 13.99
N LEU A 237 4.30 17.76 14.10
CA LEU A 237 5.10 16.84 13.30
C LEU A 237 4.44 16.54 11.95
N PRO A 238 5.24 16.18 10.92
CA PRO A 238 4.70 15.58 9.70
C PRO A 238 3.80 14.38 10.03
N VAL A 239 2.74 14.20 9.23
CA VAL A 239 1.71 13.17 9.47
C VAL A 239 2.32 11.78 9.67
N ILE A 240 3.33 11.43 8.86
CA ILE A 240 3.99 10.12 8.93
C ILE A 240 4.93 9.95 10.13
N ASP A 241 5.29 11.03 10.82
CA ASP A 241 6.24 11.02 11.94
C ASP A 241 5.53 11.11 13.31
N ARG A 242 4.22 11.40 13.33
CA ARG A 242 3.47 11.66 14.58
C ARG A 242 3.52 10.52 15.58
N LEU A 243 3.50 9.28 15.11
CA LEU A 243 3.57 8.10 15.99
C LEU A 243 4.87 8.03 16.79
N GLY A 244 5.95 8.66 16.33
CA GLY A 244 7.20 8.75 17.09
C GLY A 244 7.07 9.54 18.39
N ASN A 245 6.04 10.39 18.54
CA ASN A 245 5.78 11.15 19.77
C ASN A 245 4.95 10.38 20.81
N ALA A 246 4.55 9.14 20.53
CA ALA A 246 3.77 8.36 21.46
C ALA A 246 4.64 7.82 22.61
N GLY A 247 4.40 8.29 23.84
CA GLY A 247 5.15 7.86 25.03
C GLY A 247 4.75 6.47 25.56
N ASP A 248 3.48 6.09 25.38
CA ASP A 248 2.95 4.81 25.83
C ASP A 248 1.88 4.25 24.86
N ALA A 249 1.24 3.12 25.22
CA ALA A 249 0.24 2.48 24.39
C ALA A 249 -1.05 3.31 24.24
N SER A 250 -1.44 4.07 25.27
CA SER A 250 -2.64 4.92 25.22
C SER A 250 -2.41 6.11 24.31
N ASP A 251 -1.26 6.77 24.43
CA ASP A 251 -0.83 7.83 23.52
C ASP A 251 -0.68 7.32 22.09
N PHE A 252 -0.09 6.12 21.92
CA PHE A 252 0.05 5.51 20.60
C PHE A 252 -1.30 5.30 19.93
N MET A 253 -2.27 4.76 20.65
CA MET A 253 -3.63 4.56 20.13
C MET A 253 -4.31 5.88 19.76
N ARG A 254 -4.15 6.92 20.59
CA ARG A 254 -4.71 8.25 20.34
C ARG A 254 -4.12 8.86 19.06
N VAL A 255 -2.80 8.91 18.95
CA VAL A 255 -2.11 9.48 17.78
C VAL A 255 -2.39 8.63 16.53
N ALA A 256 -2.41 7.30 16.65
CA ALA A 256 -2.79 6.41 15.55
C ALA A 256 -4.19 6.74 15.02
N LYS A 257 -5.16 6.95 15.92
CA LYS A 257 -6.52 7.32 15.54
C LYS A 257 -6.58 8.68 14.84
N GLU A 258 -5.82 9.67 15.31
CA GLU A 258 -5.73 11.01 14.70
C GLU A 258 -5.18 10.99 13.26
N ILE A 259 -4.29 10.04 12.93
CA ILE A 259 -3.81 9.81 11.56
C ILE A 259 -4.64 8.79 10.78
N GLY A 260 -5.72 8.27 11.37
CA GLY A 260 -6.67 7.38 10.72
C GLY A 260 -6.35 5.90 10.81
N ILE A 261 -5.46 5.47 11.70
CA ILE A 261 -5.17 4.06 11.97
C ILE A 261 -5.87 3.64 13.28
N GLU A 262 -6.72 2.63 13.19
CA GLU A 262 -7.33 2.02 14.37
C GLU A 262 -6.53 0.78 14.81
N VAL A 263 -6.07 0.78 16.05
CA VAL A 263 -5.34 -0.33 16.66
C VAL A 263 -5.87 -0.61 18.06
N SER A 264 -5.92 -1.89 18.43
CA SER A 264 -6.19 -2.28 19.82
C SER A 264 -4.99 -1.95 20.72
N GLU A 265 -5.24 -1.84 22.02
CA GLU A 265 -4.19 -1.67 23.05
C GLU A 265 -3.14 -2.79 22.99
N ARG A 266 -3.59 -4.03 22.81
CA ARG A 266 -2.70 -5.18 22.60
C ARG A 266 -1.81 -4.99 21.37
N THR A 267 -2.35 -4.47 20.28
CA THR A 267 -1.58 -4.19 19.06
C THR A 267 -0.57 -3.06 19.31
N ALA A 268 -0.98 -1.98 19.98
CA ALA A 268 -0.10 -0.88 20.34
C ALA A 268 1.11 -1.36 21.16
N HIS A 269 0.88 -2.14 22.22
CA HIS A 269 1.97 -2.76 23.00
C HIS A 269 2.89 -3.63 22.15
N ARG A 270 2.35 -4.43 21.23
CA ARG A 270 3.16 -5.27 20.34
C ARG A 270 3.99 -4.45 19.34
N ILE A 271 3.52 -3.28 18.93
CA ILE A 271 4.28 -2.35 18.09
C ILE A 271 5.41 -1.71 18.90
N LEU A 272 5.08 -1.13 20.06
CA LEU A 272 6.06 -0.49 20.95
C LEU A 272 7.15 -1.48 21.40
N ALA A 273 6.79 -2.74 21.64
CA ALA A 273 7.74 -3.81 21.96
C ALA A 273 8.49 -4.40 20.75
N GLY A 274 8.27 -3.89 19.53
CA GLY A 274 8.93 -4.37 18.30
C GLY A 274 8.53 -5.80 17.87
N THR A 275 7.43 -6.33 18.41
CA THR A 275 6.92 -7.67 18.06
C THR A 275 6.26 -7.67 16.68
N ILE A 276 5.57 -6.59 16.30
CA ILE A 276 5.10 -6.37 14.93
C ILE A 276 6.23 -5.72 14.15
N LYS A 277 6.70 -6.40 13.10
CA LYS A 277 7.83 -5.92 12.32
C LYS A 277 7.38 -4.88 11.29
N PRO A 278 8.15 -3.79 11.11
CA PRO A 278 7.98 -2.88 9.99
C PRO A 278 7.99 -3.61 8.64
N VAL A 279 7.13 -3.17 7.73
CA VAL A 279 7.17 -3.62 6.34
C VAL A 279 8.28 -2.93 5.58
N ARG A 280 8.81 -3.61 4.57
CA ARG A 280 9.76 -3.01 3.64
C ARG A 280 9.01 -2.27 2.54
N SER A 281 9.70 -1.38 1.85
CA SER A 281 9.15 -0.82 0.62
C SER A 281 8.84 -1.94 -0.37
N VAL A 282 7.79 -1.71 -1.15
CA VAL A 282 7.27 -2.66 -2.14
C VAL A 282 8.37 -3.02 -3.14
N SER A 283 9.14 -2.03 -3.60
CA SER A 283 10.31 -2.21 -4.47
C SER A 283 11.38 -3.09 -3.80
N ALA A 284 11.74 -2.82 -2.54
CA ALA A 284 12.74 -3.61 -1.81
C ALA A 284 12.29 -5.06 -1.57
N ARG A 285 10.99 -5.31 -1.38
CA ARG A 285 10.44 -6.66 -1.26
C ARG A 285 10.48 -7.40 -2.60
N LEU A 286 9.97 -6.77 -3.65
CA LEU A 286 9.85 -7.34 -4.99
C LEU A 286 11.22 -7.68 -5.59
N LEU A 287 12.21 -6.79 -5.44
CA LEU A 287 13.57 -6.99 -5.97
C LEU A 287 14.39 -7.99 -5.14
N ARG A 288 14.08 -8.17 -3.86
CA ARG A 288 14.78 -9.12 -2.97
C ARG A 288 14.27 -10.56 -3.08
N GLU A 289 13.05 -10.79 -3.53
CA GLU A 289 12.57 -12.16 -3.78
C GLU A 289 13.44 -12.90 -4.81
N ARG A 290 14.24 -12.19 -5.63
CA ARG A 290 15.33 -12.77 -6.44
C ARG A 290 16.62 -13.08 -5.68
N THR A 291 16.97 -12.41 -4.57
CA THR A 291 18.22 -12.73 -3.83
C THR A 291 18.16 -14.06 -3.08
N LYS A 292 16.98 -14.71 -3.02
CA LYS A 292 16.88 -16.13 -2.61
C LYS A 292 17.30 -17.12 -3.70
N ALA A 293 17.59 -16.64 -4.92
CA ALA A 293 18.08 -17.43 -6.05
C ALA A 293 19.52 -17.05 -6.48
N ALA A 294 20.37 -16.62 -5.54
CA ALA A 294 21.82 -16.48 -5.72
C ALA A 294 22.55 -16.90 -4.42
N PRO A 295 23.75 -17.50 -4.50
CA PRO A 295 24.34 -18.30 -3.42
C PRO A 295 24.60 -17.45 -2.17
N LYS A 296 24.34 -18.04 -1.00
CA LYS A 296 24.59 -17.45 0.33
C LYS A 296 25.97 -16.79 0.38
N GLN A 297 26.01 -15.46 0.38
CA GLN A 297 27.17 -14.73 0.89
C GLN A 297 27.27 -15.00 2.39
N ALA A 298 28.43 -15.51 2.79
CA ALA A 298 28.73 -15.89 4.16
C ALA A 298 28.76 -14.64 5.06
N GLY A 299 27.78 -14.53 5.96
CA GLY A 299 27.91 -13.66 7.13
C GLY A 299 29.00 -14.19 8.08
N PRO A 300 29.52 -13.36 9.00
CA PRO A 300 30.64 -13.69 9.85
C PRO A 300 30.35 -14.97 10.64
N VAL A 301 31.34 -15.87 10.65
CA VAL A 301 31.23 -17.22 11.21
C VAL A 301 31.17 -17.12 12.73
N ASP A 302 29.98 -17.33 13.28
CA ASP A 302 29.76 -17.58 14.69
C ASP A 302 30.22 -19.01 15.05
N LEU A 303 31.37 -19.10 15.74
CA LEU A 303 32.08 -20.34 16.08
C LEU A 303 31.44 -21.13 17.23
N ALA A 304 30.38 -20.61 17.87
CA ALA A 304 29.76 -21.21 19.06
C ALA A 304 28.51 -22.08 18.80
N ARG A 305 28.08 -22.25 17.53
CA ARG A 305 26.89 -23.05 17.20
C ARG A 305 27.29 -24.47 16.77
N ASP A 306 26.96 -25.48 17.58
CA ASP A 306 27.09 -26.91 17.24
C ASP A 306 26.36 -27.21 15.92
N ARG A 307 27.13 -27.50 14.86
CA ARG A 307 26.69 -27.63 13.45
C ARG A 307 26.24 -29.04 13.06
N ARG A 308 25.97 -29.93 14.01
CA ARG A 308 25.43 -31.26 13.68
C ARG A 308 23.93 -31.14 13.37
N GLY A 309 23.59 -30.99 12.10
CA GLY A 309 22.22 -31.17 11.64
C GLY A 309 21.79 -32.62 11.82
N LEU A 310 20.56 -32.87 12.26
CA LEU A 310 19.98 -34.20 12.33
C LEU A 310 19.98 -34.81 10.91
N LYS A 311 20.83 -35.82 10.70
CA LYS A 311 20.88 -36.61 9.46
C LYS A 311 20.41 -38.01 9.79
N ILE A 312 19.32 -38.42 9.18
CA ILE A 312 18.78 -39.78 9.26
C ILE A 312 19.21 -40.50 7.99
N ALA A 313 19.67 -41.75 8.10
CA ALA A 313 20.04 -42.52 6.92
C ALA A 313 18.82 -42.77 6.02
N HIS A 314 19.05 -42.92 4.72
CA HIS A 314 17.96 -43.14 3.77
C HIS A 314 17.20 -44.44 4.07
N GLU A 315 17.91 -45.50 4.48
CA GLU A 315 17.32 -46.78 4.88
C GLU A 315 16.39 -46.63 6.09
N ASP A 316 16.81 -45.86 7.10
CA ASP A 316 15.99 -45.57 8.29
C ASP A 316 14.74 -44.75 7.95
N LEU A 317 14.85 -43.80 7.01
CA LEU A 317 13.69 -43.03 6.52
C LEU A 317 12.70 -43.92 5.77
N SER A 318 13.18 -44.86 4.96
CA SER A 318 12.32 -45.81 4.25
C SER A 318 11.62 -46.77 5.22
N GLN A 319 12.32 -47.26 6.25
CA GLN A 319 11.70 -48.09 7.29
C GLN A 319 10.67 -47.31 8.10
N PHE A 320 11.00 -46.07 8.47
CA PHE A 320 10.11 -45.18 9.20
C PHE A 320 8.85 -44.84 8.38
N SER A 321 8.98 -44.57 7.09
CA SER A 321 7.83 -44.36 6.18
C SER A 321 6.87 -45.53 6.18
N ARG A 322 7.39 -46.77 6.06
CA ARG A 322 6.56 -47.99 6.04
C ARG A 322 5.86 -48.26 7.37
N ALA A 323 6.51 -47.95 8.50
CA ALA A 323 5.91 -48.08 9.82
C ALA A 323 4.75 -47.08 9.98
N VAL A 324 4.98 -45.84 9.60
CA VAL A 324 3.99 -44.76 9.68
C VAL A 324 2.81 -44.98 8.74
N GLU A 325 3.04 -45.53 7.55
CA GLU A 325 1.98 -45.92 6.61
C GLU A 325 1.11 -47.06 7.18
N ARG A 326 1.73 -48.06 7.82
CA ARG A 326 1.02 -49.16 8.48
C ARG A 326 0.13 -48.65 9.61
N ASP A 327 0.64 -47.76 10.45
CA ASP A 327 -0.14 -47.17 11.54
C ASP A 327 -1.26 -46.26 11.01
N PHE A 328 -1.01 -45.58 9.88
CA PHE A 328 -2.03 -44.77 9.21
C PHE A 328 -3.17 -45.62 8.65
N ASN A 329 -2.92 -46.85 8.18
CA ASN A 329 -3.96 -47.74 7.65
C ASN A 329 -5.04 -48.10 8.69
N GLU A 330 -4.70 -48.16 9.98
CA GLU A 330 -5.72 -48.35 11.02
C GLU A 330 -6.67 -47.15 11.08
N LEU A 331 -6.15 -45.92 11.02
CA LEU A 331 -6.94 -44.70 11.01
C LEU A 331 -7.74 -44.58 9.70
N ALA A 332 -7.12 -44.91 8.57
CA ALA A 332 -7.73 -44.92 7.25
C ALA A 332 -8.99 -45.80 7.20
N SER A 333 -8.91 -47.01 7.79
CA SER A 333 -10.04 -47.95 7.83
C SER A 333 -11.23 -47.47 8.66
N ARG A 334 -11.00 -46.68 9.71
CA ARG A 334 -12.06 -46.16 10.59
C ARG A 334 -12.76 -44.92 10.02
N TYR A 335 -12.08 -44.18 9.15
CA TYR A 335 -12.54 -42.89 8.63
C TYR A 335 -12.69 -42.87 7.10
N TYR A 336 -12.61 -44.03 6.43
CA TYR A 336 -12.73 -44.18 4.97
C TYR A 336 -11.79 -43.23 4.21
N LEU A 337 -10.52 -43.17 4.62
CA LEU A 337 -9.50 -42.33 3.98
C LEU A 337 -8.59 -43.19 3.12
N ASN A 338 -8.21 -42.70 1.94
CA ASN A 338 -7.19 -43.35 1.12
C ASN A 338 -5.96 -42.47 0.95
N LEU A 339 -4.77 -43.07 1.03
CA LEU A 339 -3.53 -42.38 0.70
C LEU A 339 -3.40 -42.26 -0.83
N VAL A 340 -3.20 -41.04 -1.32
CA VAL A 340 -2.99 -40.76 -2.74
C VAL A 340 -1.53 -41.00 -3.13
N ASN A 341 -0.60 -40.73 -2.20
CA ASN A 341 0.84 -40.90 -2.37
C ASN A 341 1.48 -41.44 -1.08
N ASP A 342 2.69 -41.98 -1.20
CA ASP A 342 3.53 -42.33 -0.05
C ASP A 342 3.74 -41.13 0.90
N PRO A 343 3.80 -41.36 2.23
CA PRO A 343 4.01 -40.29 3.20
C PRO A 343 5.29 -39.49 2.93
N LYS A 344 5.16 -38.18 2.78
CA LYS A 344 6.31 -37.29 2.54
C LYS A 344 6.96 -36.94 3.87
N ILE A 345 8.14 -37.49 4.13
CA ILE A 345 8.93 -37.21 5.33
C ILE A 345 9.99 -36.15 5.02
N ARG A 346 9.92 -35.01 5.73
CA ARG A 346 10.93 -33.95 5.68
C ARG A 346 11.61 -33.82 7.04
N VAL A 347 12.92 -33.99 7.05
CA VAL A 347 13.77 -33.77 8.24
C VAL A 347 14.44 -32.41 8.13
N THR A 348 14.18 -31.53 9.11
CA THR A 348 14.95 -30.29 9.33
C THR A 348 15.89 -30.47 10.52
N ARG A 349 16.66 -29.43 10.85
CA ARG A 349 17.65 -29.48 11.94
C ARG A 349 17.04 -29.83 13.31
N ASP A 350 15.79 -29.43 13.54
CA ASP A 350 15.10 -29.43 14.82
C ASP A 350 13.68 -30.03 14.74
N ARG A 351 13.27 -30.57 13.59
CA ARG A 351 11.91 -31.08 13.38
C ARG A 351 11.87 -32.16 12.31
N ILE A 352 11.02 -33.16 12.51
CA ILE A 352 10.60 -34.10 11.45
C ILE A 352 9.13 -33.79 11.15
N THR A 353 8.83 -33.49 9.89
CA THR A 353 7.46 -33.26 9.41
C THR A 353 7.07 -34.41 8.50
N ILE A 354 5.92 -35.03 8.77
CA ILE A 354 5.33 -36.07 7.92
C ILE A 354 4.04 -35.52 7.34
N THR A 355 3.90 -35.57 6.01
CA THR A 355 2.70 -35.13 5.30
C THR A 355 2.06 -36.33 4.62
N PHE A 356 0.77 -36.55 4.86
CA PHE A 356 -0.05 -37.54 4.18
C PHE A 356 -0.96 -36.82 3.17
N ASP A 357 -0.88 -37.21 1.91
CA ASP A 357 -1.81 -36.73 0.88
C ASP A 357 -3.02 -37.69 0.88
N ILE A 358 -4.15 -37.23 1.41
CA ILE A 358 -5.38 -38.03 1.54
C ILE A 358 -6.41 -37.69 0.47
N GLY A 359 -6.99 -38.73 -0.13
CA GLY A 359 -8.15 -38.67 -0.99
C GLY A 359 -9.39 -39.16 -0.25
N LYS A 360 -10.54 -38.57 -0.53
CA LYS A 360 -11.83 -39.10 -0.11
C LYS A 360 -12.34 -40.02 -1.22
N GLU A 361 -12.81 -41.22 -0.87
CA GLU A 361 -13.62 -42.01 -1.80
C GLU A 361 -14.92 -41.26 -2.10
N GLU A 362 -15.38 -41.35 -3.36
CA GLU A 362 -16.78 -41.06 -3.72
C GLU A 362 -17.70 -42.16 -3.21
#